data_AF-A0A0P9MS12-F1
#
_entry.id   AF-A0A0P9MS12-F1
#
_cell.length_a   1.000
_cell.length_b   1.000
_cell.length_c   1.000
_cell.angle_alpha   90.00
_cell.angle_beta   90.00
_cell.angle_gamma   90.00
#
_symmetry.space_group_name_H-M   'P 1'
#
loop_
_entity.id
_entity.type
_entity.pdbx_description
1 polymer ?
#
loop_
_entity_poly.entity_id
_entity_poly.type
_entity_poly.pdbx_seq_one_letter_code
_entity_poly.pdbx_strand_id
1 'polypeptide(L)'
;MGCITSKPLVSSPRWHNSATNSENLETGQRSHKASLYGAISGSPERSELTWHQQSLVGVARWPDKEYNRDHVPLQMEYGRSFWNESRKIGSALANGEIQNFEDLWEKARDWRYSMANHDENIFKKPRNSYNEFPFTTPLINQYNYIKERYSARTDGSLQKLDDEGLLPPAKEFLITDKIFGEPISLTKIVCSSDSSAHRDQRRYSDLWSRGLDYGEPHYIQHTSSEEVPKILHHVNDLFNEVLQSNLSTKKALKFLGEIHWWLAHAMPDERGSAAKSELCVRAIAQAKGLGKV
;
A
#
# COMPACT_ATOMS: atom_id res chain seq x y z
N MET A 1 -0.05 6.31 -3.56
CA MET A 1 0.44 7.11 -2.42
C MET A 1 1.17 6.16 -1.48
N GLY A 2 2.50 6.25 -1.37
CA GLY A 2 3.26 5.33 -0.53
C GLY A 2 3.30 5.80 0.91
N CYS A 3 2.50 5.22 1.81
CA CYS A 3 2.56 5.54 3.24
C CYS A 3 3.70 4.76 3.91
N ILE A 4 4.89 5.36 3.97
CA ILE A 4 5.88 5.01 5.01
C ILE A 4 5.78 6.08 6.11
N THR A 5 5.52 5.57 7.32
CA THR A 5 5.24 6.32 8.55
C THR A 5 6.45 7.11 9.04
N SER A 6 6.18 8.22 9.73
CA SER A 6 7.06 9.24 10.34
C SER A 6 7.87 8.79 11.57
N LYS A 7 8.20 7.51 11.72
CA LYS A 7 9.11 7.03 12.78
C LYS A 7 10.33 6.37 12.14
N PRO A 8 11.56 6.76 12.51
CA PRO A 8 12.74 6.14 11.95
C PRO A 8 12.83 4.69 12.44
N LEU A 9 13.66 3.90 11.75
CA LEU A 9 14.13 2.57 12.14
C LEU A 9 13.24 1.42 11.63
N VAL A 10 13.51 1.05 10.38
CA VAL A 10 13.48 -0.36 9.92
C VAL A 10 14.84 -0.97 10.32
N SER A 11 14.94 -2.27 10.51
CA SER A 11 16.21 -2.97 10.70
C SER A 11 16.13 -4.23 9.87
N SER A 12 17.18 -4.45 9.09
CA SER A 12 17.32 -5.66 8.31
C SER A 12 17.50 -6.87 9.21
N PRO A 13 17.02 -8.05 8.81
CA PRO A 13 17.45 -9.30 9.41
C PRO A 13 18.98 -9.37 9.36
N ARG A 14 19.62 -9.65 10.50
CA ARG A 14 21.06 -9.95 10.54
C ARG A 14 21.29 -11.22 9.73
N TRP A 15 21.83 -11.07 8.52
CA TRP A 15 22.40 -12.18 7.77
C TRP A 15 23.68 -12.62 8.49
N HIS A 16 23.58 -13.66 9.31
CA HIS A 16 24.76 -14.41 9.71
C HIS A 16 25.22 -15.23 8.50
N ASN A 17 26.25 -14.73 7.81
CA ASN A 17 27.07 -15.53 6.92
C ASN A 17 27.83 -16.56 7.76
N SER A 18 27.26 -17.75 7.91
CA SER A 18 28.03 -18.96 8.19
C SER A 18 28.34 -19.60 6.84
N ALA A 19 29.45 -19.20 6.23
CA ALA A 19 30.03 -19.97 5.15
C ALA A 19 30.56 -21.28 5.74
N THR A 20 29.79 -22.36 5.59
CA THR A 20 30.32 -23.72 5.73
C THR A 20 30.06 -24.43 4.41
N ASN A 21 31.10 -24.48 3.60
CA ASN A 21 31.23 -25.42 2.50
C ASN A 21 31.12 -26.84 3.06
N SER A 22 30.10 -27.57 2.65
CA SER A 22 30.19 -29.02 2.48
C SER A 22 29.28 -29.41 1.33
N GLU A 23 29.90 -29.78 0.23
CA GLU A 23 29.28 -30.50 -0.88
C GLU A 23 28.53 -31.71 -0.34
N ASN A 24 27.26 -31.85 -0.73
CA ASN A 24 26.64 -33.16 -0.85
C ASN A 24 25.74 -33.13 -2.08
N LEU A 25 26.21 -33.83 -3.12
CA LEU A 25 25.39 -34.26 -4.24
C LEU A 25 24.29 -35.18 -3.69
N GLU A 26 23.05 -34.72 -3.71
CA GLU A 26 21.90 -35.61 -3.75
C GLU A 26 21.08 -35.31 -5.01
N THR A 27 21.20 -36.22 -5.96
CA THR A 27 20.33 -36.36 -7.13
C THR A 27 18.91 -36.74 -6.67
N GLY A 28 18.13 -35.73 -6.30
CA GLY A 28 16.71 -35.87 -6.02
C GLY A 28 15.88 -35.63 -7.29
N GLN A 29 15.27 -36.68 -7.82
CA GLN A 29 14.30 -36.62 -8.91
C GLN A 29 13.24 -35.54 -8.63
N ARG A 30 13.23 -34.46 -9.43
CA ARG A 30 12.09 -33.54 -9.48
C ARG A 30 10.93 -34.30 -10.09
N SER A 31 10.01 -34.74 -9.22
CA SER A 31 8.66 -35.14 -9.60
C SER A 31 8.06 -34.04 -10.48
N HIS A 32 7.88 -34.35 -11.76
CA HIS A 32 7.11 -33.53 -12.69
C HIS A 32 5.65 -33.57 -12.22
N LYS A 33 5.27 -32.65 -11.32
CA LYS A 33 3.86 -32.35 -11.08
C LYS A 33 3.27 -31.87 -12.41
N ALA A 34 2.24 -32.59 -12.85
CA ALA A 34 1.50 -32.29 -14.06
C ALA A 34 1.08 -30.81 -14.06
N SER A 35 1.45 -30.10 -15.13
CA SER A 35 0.99 -28.75 -15.40
C SER A 35 -0.54 -28.76 -15.46
N LEU A 36 -1.18 -28.19 -14.45
CA LEU A 36 -2.63 -27.96 -14.48
C LEU A 36 -2.92 -26.94 -15.59
N TYR A 37 -3.96 -27.22 -16.38
CA TYR A 37 -4.48 -26.34 -17.42
C TYR A 37 -4.58 -24.89 -16.91
N GLY A 38 -3.81 -23.97 -17.51
CA GLY A 38 -3.83 -22.55 -17.14
C GLY A 38 -2.53 -21.99 -16.55
N ALA A 39 -1.44 -22.77 -16.48
CA ALA A 39 -0.13 -22.32 -15.96
C ALA A 39 0.26 -20.93 -16.51
N ILE A 40 0.39 -19.99 -15.58
CA ILE A 40 0.80 -18.61 -15.85
C ILE A 40 2.32 -18.57 -16.00
N SER A 41 2.86 -17.66 -16.81
CA SER A 41 4.28 -17.69 -17.24
C SER A 41 5.31 -17.79 -16.11
N GLY A 42 4.97 -17.32 -14.90
CA GLY A 42 5.89 -17.28 -13.77
C GLY A 42 6.86 -16.11 -13.83
N SER A 43 7.54 -15.86 -12.71
CA SER A 43 8.57 -14.83 -12.65
C SER A 43 9.73 -15.21 -13.59
N PRO A 44 10.21 -14.30 -14.45
CA PRO A 44 11.35 -14.59 -15.32
C PRO A 44 12.58 -15.00 -14.49
N GLU A 45 13.30 -16.06 -14.86
CA GLU A 45 14.47 -16.53 -14.08
C GLU A 45 15.53 -15.44 -13.83
N ARG A 46 15.68 -14.49 -14.78
CA ARG A 46 16.56 -13.32 -14.65
C ARG A 46 15.76 -12.02 -14.73
N SER A 47 16.14 -11.09 -13.87
CA SER A 47 15.63 -9.71 -13.86
C SER A 47 16.53 -8.81 -14.70
N GLU A 48 15.96 -7.90 -15.49
CA GLU A 48 16.72 -6.85 -16.19
C GLU A 48 16.96 -5.62 -15.32
N LEU A 49 16.20 -5.45 -14.23
CA LEU A 49 16.47 -4.40 -13.24
C LEU A 49 17.88 -4.54 -12.64
N THR A 50 18.61 -3.42 -12.63
CA THR A 50 19.88 -3.29 -11.91
C THR A 50 19.70 -3.45 -10.40
N TRP A 51 20.80 -3.69 -9.68
CA TRP A 51 20.76 -3.79 -8.23
C TRP A 51 20.14 -2.54 -7.58
N HIS A 52 20.52 -1.36 -8.07
CA HIS A 52 19.99 -0.09 -7.59
C HIS A 52 18.48 0.04 -7.82
N GLN A 53 17.98 -0.30 -9.02
CA GLN A 53 16.54 -0.22 -9.28
C GLN A 53 15.73 -1.21 -8.42
N GLN A 54 16.26 -2.41 -8.17
CA GLN A 54 15.63 -3.36 -7.25
C GLN A 54 15.55 -2.78 -5.82
N SER A 55 16.55 -2.03 -5.39
CA SER A 55 16.56 -1.34 -4.08
C SER A 55 15.54 -0.21 -3.96
N LEU A 56 14.95 0.27 -5.06
CA LEU A 56 13.95 1.34 -5.06
C LEU A 56 12.50 0.83 -5.03
N VAL A 57 12.29 -0.49 -5.10
CA VAL A 57 10.97 -1.11 -5.17
C VAL A 57 10.28 -1.04 -3.81
N GLY A 58 9.03 -0.54 -3.75
CA GLY A 58 8.30 -0.40 -2.49
C GLY A 58 8.80 0.69 -1.53
N VAL A 59 9.86 1.41 -1.90
CA VAL A 59 10.42 2.51 -1.10
C VAL A 59 9.66 3.80 -1.40
N ALA A 60 9.22 4.49 -0.35
CA ALA A 60 8.57 5.79 -0.50
C ALA A 60 9.57 6.85 -0.98
N ARG A 61 9.25 7.50 -2.10
CA ARG A 61 10.02 8.59 -2.69
C ARG A 61 9.24 9.88 -2.58
N TRP A 62 9.33 10.52 -1.41
CA TRP A 62 8.69 11.79 -1.15
C TRP A 62 9.33 12.89 -2.02
N PRO A 63 8.56 13.88 -2.48
CA PRO A 63 9.12 14.99 -3.27
C PRO A 63 10.02 15.89 -2.42
N ASP A 64 9.75 15.97 -1.13
CA ASP A 64 10.56 16.71 -0.16
C ASP A 64 11.85 15.92 0.15
N LYS A 65 13.00 16.58 -0.06
CA LYS A 65 14.33 16.01 0.16
C LYS A 65 14.61 15.67 1.61
N GLU A 66 13.99 16.37 2.57
CA GLU A 66 14.16 16.08 4.00
C GLU A 66 13.60 14.69 4.36
N TYR A 67 12.51 14.31 3.70
CA TYR A 67 11.79 13.07 3.94
C TYR A 67 12.13 11.95 2.95
N ASN A 68 12.68 12.29 1.78
CA ASN A 68 13.14 11.27 0.84
C ASN A 68 14.43 10.60 1.32
N ARG A 69 14.31 9.31 1.67
CA ARG A 69 15.41 8.50 2.23
C ARG A 69 15.72 7.27 1.38
N ASP A 70 15.36 7.30 0.10
CA ASP A 70 15.58 6.19 -0.84
C ASP A 70 17.05 5.77 -1.01
N HIS A 71 17.98 6.68 -0.75
CA HIS A 71 19.42 6.47 -0.77
C HIS A 71 20.00 5.87 0.53
N VAL A 72 19.23 5.83 1.63
CA VAL A 72 19.74 5.35 2.92
C VAL A 72 19.88 3.82 2.86
N PRO A 73 21.02 3.23 3.30
CA PRO A 73 21.29 1.80 3.14
C PRO A 73 20.16 0.89 3.62
N LEU A 74 19.57 1.22 4.77
CA LEU A 74 18.44 0.50 5.33
C LEU A 74 17.19 0.52 4.45
N GLN A 75 16.89 1.64 3.78
CA GLN A 75 15.76 1.73 2.85
C GLN A 75 16.05 0.96 1.57
N MET A 76 17.30 0.97 1.10
CA MET A 76 17.73 0.16 -0.03
C MET A 76 17.59 -1.33 0.28
N GLU A 77 17.99 -1.77 1.47
CA GLU A 77 17.81 -3.16 1.94
C GLU A 77 16.33 -3.53 2.05
N TYR A 78 15.48 -2.63 2.55
CA TYR A 78 14.03 -2.81 2.55
C TYR A 78 13.50 -3.01 1.12
N GLY A 79 13.89 -2.17 0.16
CA GLY A 79 13.46 -2.29 -1.23
C GLY A 79 13.95 -3.58 -1.89
N ARG A 80 15.19 -4.01 -1.58
CA ARG A 80 15.72 -5.32 -2.00
C ARG A 80 14.88 -6.48 -1.45
N SER A 81 14.53 -6.44 -0.17
CA SER A 81 13.67 -7.44 0.46
C SER A 81 12.29 -7.46 -0.19
N PHE A 82 11.70 -6.29 -0.45
CA PHE A 82 10.42 -6.14 -1.12
C PHE A 82 10.45 -6.77 -2.52
N TRP A 83 11.47 -6.42 -3.32
CA TRP A 83 11.63 -6.96 -4.66
C TRP A 83 11.71 -8.49 -4.66
N ASN A 84 12.56 -9.05 -3.80
CA ASN A 84 12.73 -10.50 -3.68
C ASN A 84 11.42 -11.19 -3.26
N GLU A 85 10.71 -10.63 -2.27
CA GLU A 85 9.45 -11.21 -1.81
C GLU A 85 8.38 -11.14 -2.90
N SER A 86 8.29 -10.03 -3.65
CA SER A 86 7.34 -9.92 -4.77
C SER A 86 7.54 -11.03 -5.82
N ARG A 87 8.79 -11.42 -6.08
CA ARG A 87 9.11 -12.53 -6.99
C ARG A 87 8.76 -13.88 -6.38
N LYS A 88 9.08 -14.10 -5.11
CA LYS A 88 8.77 -15.33 -4.38
C LYS A 88 7.26 -15.59 -4.35
N ILE A 89 6.46 -14.59 -3.95
CA ILE A 89 5.00 -14.67 -3.95
C ILE A 89 4.48 -14.84 -5.39
N GLY A 90 5.06 -14.13 -6.37
CA GLY A 90 4.68 -14.29 -7.78
C GLY A 90 4.93 -15.70 -8.33
N SER A 91 6.01 -16.36 -7.92
CA SER A 91 6.27 -17.77 -8.26
C SER A 91 5.26 -18.71 -7.59
N ALA A 92 4.94 -18.51 -6.31
CA ALA A 92 3.91 -19.29 -5.61
C ALA A 92 2.54 -19.15 -6.30
N LEU A 93 2.19 -17.93 -6.73
CA LEU A 93 0.98 -17.66 -7.50
C LEU A 93 0.97 -18.39 -8.85
N ALA A 94 2.07 -18.33 -9.61
CA ALA A 94 2.17 -19.02 -10.90
C ALA A 94 2.10 -20.56 -10.77
N ASN A 95 2.55 -21.10 -9.64
CA ASN A 95 2.48 -22.53 -9.32
C ASN A 95 1.11 -22.98 -8.78
N GLY A 96 0.15 -22.06 -8.60
CA GLY A 96 -1.18 -22.36 -8.06
C GLY A 96 -1.23 -22.58 -6.54
N GLU A 97 -0.20 -22.16 -5.80
CA GLU A 97 -0.15 -22.25 -4.34
C GLU A 97 -0.98 -21.15 -3.66
N ILE A 98 -1.26 -20.05 -4.38
CA ILE A 98 -2.11 -18.93 -3.95
C ILE A 98 -3.29 -18.91 -4.92
N GLN A 99 -4.52 -19.05 -4.42
CA GLN A 99 -5.70 -19.28 -5.27
C GLN A 99 -6.70 -18.12 -5.27
N ASN A 100 -6.64 -17.25 -4.27
CA ASN A 100 -7.51 -16.10 -4.13
C ASN A 100 -6.72 -14.87 -3.65
N PHE A 101 -7.36 -13.70 -3.69
CA PHE A 101 -6.69 -12.47 -3.30
C PHE A 101 -6.46 -12.37 -1.77
N GLU A 102 -7.29 -13.01 -0.96
CA GLU A 102 -7.11 -13.03 0.50
C GLU A 102 -5.79 -13.71 0.89
N ASP A 103 -5.51 -14.89 0.34
CA ASP A 103 -4.24 -15.61 0.51
C ASP A 103 -3.05 -14.73 0.11
N LEU A 104 -3.18 -14.00 -1.02
CA LEU A 104 -2.14 -13.09 -1.51
C LEU A 104 -1.91 -11.93 -0.54
N TRP A 105 -2.97 -11.33 -0.03
CA TRP A 105 -2.91 -10.25 0.94
C TRP A 105 -2.30 -10.72 2.27
N GLU A 106 -2.62 -11.93 2.71
CA GLU A 106 -2.01 -12.54 3.90
C GLU A 106 -0.50 -12.72 3.75
N LYS A 107 -0.01 -13.22 2.61
CA LYS A 107 1.44 -13.29 2.35
C LYS A 107 2.10 -11.91 2.40
N ALA A 108 1.45 -10.90 1.82
CA ALA A 108 1.95 -9.53 1.89
C ALA A 108 1.93 -8.97 3.32
N ARG A 109 0.93 -9.32 4.11
CA ARG A 109 0.79 -8.96 5.53
C ARG A 109 1.90 -9.60 6.38
N ASP A 110 2.14 -10.90 6.20
CA ASP A 110 3.20 -11.63 6.90
C ASP A 110 4.58 -11.06 6.60
N TRP A 111 4.89 -10.81 5.32
CA TRP A 111 6.14 -10.18 4.96
C TRP A 111 6.27 -8.79 5.58
N ARG A 112 5.23 -7.95 5.46
CA ARG A 112 5.26 -6.59 5.99
C ARG A 112 5.41 -6.58 7.52
N TYR A 113 4.80 -7.54 8.20
CA TYR A 113 4.99 -7.80 9.63
C TYR A 113 6.45 -8.16 9.94
N SER A 114 7.08 -9.08 9.20
CA SER A 114 8.49 -9.44 9.43
C SER A 114 9.49 -8.30 9.22
N MET A 115 9.08 -7.25 8.49
CA MET A 115 9.86 -6.04 8.27
C MET A 115 9.57 -4.94 9.30
N ALA A 116 8.69 -5.18 10.27
CA ALA A 116 8.38 -4.23 11.33
C ALA A 116 9.38 -4.35 12.48
N ASN A 117 9.89 -3.21 12.95
CA ASN A 117 10.83 -3.17 14.08
C ASN A 117 10.16 -3.03 15.44
N HIS A 118 8.99 -2.39 15.47
CA HIS A 118 8.22 -2.06 16.66
C HIS A 118 6.73 -2.05 16.31
N ASP A 119 5.88 -2.33 17.30
CA ASP A 119 4.42 -2.43 17.15
C ASP A 119 3.98 -3.38 16.02
N GLU A 120 4.73 -4.46 15.82
CA GLU A 120 4.55 -5.41 14.71
C GLU A 120 3.09 -5.89 14.57
N ASN A 121 2.40 -6.11 15.69
CA ASN A 121 1.02 -6.58 15.72
C ASN A 121 0.03 -5.63 15.01
N ILE A 122 0.30 -4.32 14.96
CA ILE A 122 -0.57 -3.37 14.24
C ILE A 122 -0.54 -3.61 12.73
N PHE A 123 0.56 -4.17 12.20
CA PHE A 123 0.66 -4.53 10.80
C PHE A 123 -0.11 -5.80 10.45
N LYS A 124 -0.61 -6.56 11.44
CA LYS A 124 -1.45 -7.74 11.22
C LYS A 124 -2.94 -7.48 11.33
N LYS A 125 -3.34 -6.31 11.85
CA LYS A 125 -4.74 -6.03 12.15
C LYS A 125 -5.48 -5.46 10.94
N PRO A 126 -6.60 -6.09 10.51
CA PRO A 126 -7.53 -5.44 9.61
C PRO A 126 -8.12 -4.19 10.30
N ARG A 127 -8.54 -3.20 9.52
CA ARG A 127 -9.23 -2.04 10.09
C ARG A 127 -10.54 -2.44 10.74
N ASN A 128 -10.71 -2.04 11.99
CA ASN A 128 -11.95 -2.26 12.73
C ASN A 128 -13.09 -1.35 12.21
N SER A 129 -14.29 -1.92 12.02
CA SER A 129 -15.52 -1.19 11.70
C SER A 129 -16.17 -0.53 12.92
N TYR A 130 -15.87 -0.99 14.14
CA TYR A 130 -16.43 -0.44 15.39
C TYR A 130 -15.67 0.78 15.92
N ASN A 131 -14.84 1.43 15.11
CA ASN A 131 -14.10 2.59 15.57
C ASN A 131 -15.04 3.80 15.58
N GLU A 132 -15.23 4.41 16.76
CA GLU A 132 -16.11 5.58 16.94
C GLU A 132 -15.66 6.78 16.09
N PHE A 133 -14.36 6.86 15.81
CA PHE A 133 -13.75 7.94 15.03
C PHE A 133 -13.28 7.48 13.65
N PRO A 134 -13.33 8.39 12.66
CA PRO A 134 -12.78 8.11 11.33
C PRO A 134 -11.27 7.89 11.41
N PHE A 135 -10.76 6.95 10.60
CA PHE A 135 -9.32 6.81 10.42
C PHE A 135 -8.80 8.00 9.63
N THR A 136 -7.84 8.72 10.20
CA THR A 136 -7.26 9.89 9.56
C THR A 136 -5.74 9.82 9.46
N THR A 137 -5.17 10.64 8.58
CA THR A 137 -3.73 10.89 8.52
C THR A 137 -3.49 12.38 8.40
N PRO A 138 -2.83 13.01 9.40
CA PRO A 138 -2.55 14.43 9.35
C PRO A 138 -1.60 14.74 8.19
N LEU A 139 -1.87 15.83 7.46
CA LEU A 139 -1.04 16.29 6.35
C LEU A 139 0.15 17.10 6.88
N ILE A 140 1.01 16.47 7.66
CA ILE A 140 2.21 17.06 8.25
C ILE A 140 3.46 16.32 7.75
N ASN A 141 4.63 16.93 7.99
CA ASN A 141 5.93 16.32 7.70
C ASN A 141 6.00 15.82 6.24
N GLN A 142 6.26 14.53 6.02
CA GLN A 142 6.37 13.95 4.68
C GLN A 142 5.09 14.06 3.83
N TYR A 143 3.94 14.35 4.44
CA TYR A 143 2.66 14.53 3.75
C TYR A 143 2.33 15.99 3.46
N ASN A 144 3.16 16.95 3.88
CA ASN A 144 2.88 18.39 3.76
C ASN A 144 2.70 18.84 2.30
N TYR A 145 3.42 18.23 1.35
CA TYR A 145 3.29 18.52 -0.08
C TYR A 145 1.87 18.29 -0.64
N ILE A 146 1.04 17.48 0.05
CA ILE A 146 -0.36 17.28 -0.31
C ILE A 146 -1.16 18.57 -0.07
N LYS A 147 -0.89 19.31 1.02
CA LYS A 147 -1.53 20.62 1.27
C LYS A 147 -1.29 21.56 0.09
N GLU A 148 -0.06 21.66 -0.37
CA GLU A 148 0.32 22.49 -1.52
C GLU A 148 -0.37 22.05 -2.81
N ARG A 149 -0.45 20.74 -3.05
CA ARG A 149 -1.14 20.20 -4.23
C ARG A 149 -2.63 20.53 -4.25
N TYR A 150 -3.26 20.59 -3.08
CA TYR A 150 -4.70 20.84 -2.95
C TYR A 150 -5.06 22.31 -2.69
N SER A 151 -4.12 23.16 -2.29
CA SER A 151 -4.38 24.58 -1.99
C SER A 151 -4.88 25.35 -3.22
N ALA A 152 -4.33 25.06 -4.40
CA ALA A 152 -4.70 25.69 -5.66
C ALA A 152 -5.97 25.12 -6.30
N ARG A 153 -6.52 24.02 -5.75
CA ARG A 153 -7.71 23.38 -6.31
C ARG A 153 -8.99 24.13 -5.95
N THR A 154 -9.92 24.15 -6.91
CA THR A 154 -11.22 24.85 -6.82
C THR A 154 -12.41 23.90 -6.86
N ASP A 155 -12.18 22.62 -7.10
CA ASP A 155 -13.20 21.56 -7.24
C ASP A 155 -13.56 20.88 -5.91
N GLY A 156 -13.07 21.40 -4.78
CA GLY A 156 -13.43 20.92 -3.45
C GLY A 156 -14.72 21.55 -2.95
N SER A 157 -15.52 20.80 -2.20
CA SER A 157 -16.72 21.31 -1.54
C SER A 157 -16.36 22.02 -0.24
N LEU A 158 -16.96 23.17 0.03
CA LEU A 158 -16.71 23.91 1.27
C LEU A 158 -17.58 23.33 2.39
N GLN A 159 -16.95 22.90 3.48
CA GLN A 159 -17.63 22.30 4.64
C GLN A 159 -17.20 22.99 5.92
N LYS A 160 -18.09 23.00 6.91
CA LYS A 160 -17.73 23.44 8.26
C LYS A 160 -16.79 22.43 8.88
N LEU A 161 -15.73 22.91 9.54
CA LEU A 161 -14.85 22.02 10.29
C LEU A 161 -15.50 21.60 11.60
N ASP A 162 -16.19 22.49 12.29
CA ASP A 162 -16.90 22.27 13.55
C ASP A 162 -18.40 22.63 13.45
N ASP A 163 -19.20 22.08 14.35
CA ASP A 163 -20.66 22.25 14.32
C ASP A 163 -21.07 23.71 14.61
N GLU A 164 -20.32 24.39 15.47
CA GLU A 164 -20.55 25.77 15.88
C GLU A 164 -20.09 26.79 14.83
N GLY A 165 -19.24 26.39 13.88
CA GLY A 165 -18.68 27.26 12.84
C GLY A 165 -17.66 28.27 13.37
N LEU A 166 -17.02 27.98 14.50
CA LEU A 166 -15.97 28.79 15.10
C LEU A 166 -14.62 28.62 14.40
N LEU A 167 -14.42 27.49 13.71
CA LEU A 167 -13.26 27.26 12.86
C LEU A 167 -13.54 27.72 11.44
N PRO A 168 -12.50 28.18 10.70
CA PRO A 168 -12.64 28.39 9.28
C PRO A 168 -13.13 27.11 8.60
N PRO A 169 -13.95 27.24 7.54
CA PRO A 169 -14.38 26.08 6.80
C PRO A 169 -13.18 25.38 6.15
N ALA A 170 -13.34 24.12 5.80
CA ALA A 170 -12.38 23.37 5.01
C ALA A 170 -12.92 23.08 3.61
N LYS A 171 -12.01 22.99 2.64
CA LYS A 171 -12.28 22.37 1.36
C LYS A 171 -12.13 20.86 1.50
N GLU A 172 -13.18 20.14 1.13
CA GLU A 172 -13.22 18.68 1.07
C GLU A 172 -13.19 18.19 -0.38
N PHE A 173 -12.21 17.33 -0.67
CA PHE A 173 -12.03 16.68 -1.97
C PHE A 173 -12.30 15.19 -1.79
N LEU A 174 -13.56 14.80 -2.00
CA LEU A 174 -13.98 13.40 -1.89
C LEU A 174 -13.62 12.64 -3.17
N ILE A 175 -12.85 11.57 -3.01
CA ILE A 175 -12.59 10.61 -4.08
C ILE A 175 -13.73 9.59 -4.08
N THR A 176 -14.33 9.38 -5.24
CA THR A 176 -15.41 8.41 -5.46
C THR A 176 -15.10 7.57 -6.68
N ASP A 177 -15.64 6.36 -6.71
CA ASP A 177 -15.70 5.51 -7.91
C ASP A 177 -16.87 4.54 -7.77
N LYS A 178 -16.97 3.52 -8.64
CA LYS A 178 -18.12 2.64 -8.72
C LYS A 178 -17.74 1.17 -8.71
N ILE A 179 -18.49 0.39 -7.95
CA ILE A 179 -18.46 -1.09 -8.01
C ILE A 179 -19.83 -1.53 -8.54
N PHE A 180 -19.85 -2.21 -9.68
CA PHE A 180 -21.08 -2.62 -10.37
C PHE A 180 -22.10 -1.49 -10.63
N GLY A 181 -21.59 -0.29 -10.90
CA GLY A 181 -22.42 0.91 -11.15
C GLY A 181 -22.82 1.68 -9.89
N GLU A 182 -22.70 1.06 -8.71
CA GLU A 182 -23.01 1.70 -7.43
C GLU A 182 -21.85 2.56 -6.95
N PRO A 183 -22.07 3.85 -6.61
CA PRO A 183 -21.02 4.73 -6.13
C PRO A 183 -20.49 4.29 -4.77
N ILE A 184 -19.18 4.40 -4.58
CA ILE A 184 -18.49 4.21 -3.31
C ILE A 184 -17.67 5.47 -3.01
N SER A 185 -17.85 5.97 -1.79
CA SER A 185 -17.03 7.03 -1.22
C SER A 185 -15.74 6.43 -0.66
N LEU A 186 -14.60 6.93 -1.12
CA LEU A 186 -13.29 6.44 -0.71
C LEU A 186 -12.61 7.47 0.19
N THR A 187 -11.35 7.76 -0.12
CA THR A 187 -10.53 8.73 0.60
C THR A 187 -11.05 10.15 0.37
N LYS A 188 -11.05 10.94 1.43
CA LYS A 188 -11.37 12.36 1.40
C LYS A 188 -10.15 13.16 1.86
N ILE A 189 -9.75 14.15 1.06
CA ILE A 189 -8.71 15.11 1.46
C ILE A 189 -9.40 16.35 2.02
N VAL A 190 -9.06 16.72 3.24
CA VAL A 190 -9.62 17.88 3.94
C VAL A 190 -8.51 18.90 4.13
N CYS A 191 -8.74 20.13 3.68
CA CYS A 191 -7.80 21.24 3.83
C CYS A 191 -8.54 22.47 4.34
N SER A 192 -8.14 22.99 5.52
CA SER A 192 -8.63 24.28 6.00
C SER A 192 -8.49 25.37 4.93
N SER A 193 -9.50 26.23 4.82
CA SER A 193 -9.47 27.42 3.97
C SER A 193 -8.52 28.50 4.52
N ASP A 194 -8.20 28.44 5.81
CA ASP A 194 -7.16 29.26 6.42
C ASP A 194 -5.79 28.63 6.13
N SER A 195 -5.03 29.26 5.23
CA SER A 195 -3.69 28.80 4.85
C SER A 195 -2.66 28.87 5.99
N SER A 196 -2.97 29.60 7.06
CA SER A 196 -2.13 29.69 8.26
C SER A 196 -2.56 28.72 9.36
N ALA A 197 -3.59 27.91 9.12
CA ALA A 197 -4.11 26.95 10.07
C ALA A 197 -3.01 25.96 10.49
N HIS A 198 -2.82 25.84 11.80
CA HIS A 198 -1.82 24.94 12.37
C HIS A 198 -2.34 24.30 13.63
N ARG A 199 -2.07 23.00 13.80
CA ARG A 199 -2.56 22.17 14.89
C ARG A 199 -2.24 22.70 16.29
N ASP A 200 -1.12 23.43 16.42
CA ASP A 200 -0.67 23.97 17.71
C ASP A 200 -1.43 25.25 18.13
N GLN A 201 -2.26 25.81 17.24
CA GLN A 201 -3.09 26.95 17.61
C GLN A 201 -4.23 26.49 18.50
N ARG A 202 -4.39 27.14 19.66
CA ARG A 202 -5.36 26.78 20.69
C ARG A 202 -6.78 26.53 20.17
N ARG A 203 -7.24 27.28 19.17
CA ARG A 203 -8.59 27.12 18.62
C ARG A 203 -8.85 25.75 17.98
N TYR A 204 -7.81 25.03 17.54
CA TYR A 204 -7.96 23.69 16.96
C TYR A 204 -7.82 22.56 17.98
N SER A 205 -7.66 22.85 19.27
CA SER A 205 -7.54 21.83 20.32
C SER A 205 -8.71 20.84 20.30
N ASP A 206 -9.90 21.34 20.00
CA ASP A 206 -11.14 20.58 20.07
C ASP A 206 -11.31 19.63 18.88
N LEU A 207 -10.49 19.76 17.83
CA LEU A 207 -10.42 18.76 16.77
C LEU A 207 -9.89 17.42 17.31
N TRP A 208 -9.09 17.43 18.38
CA TRP A 208 -8.61 16.22 19.04
C TRP A 208 -9.76 15.35 19.58
N SER A 209 -10.77 15.96 20.22
CA SER A 209 -11.91 15.23 20.79
C SER A 209 -12.80 14.56 19.73
N ARG A 210 -12.55 14.86 18.44
CA ARG A 210 -13.25 14.31 17.28
C ARG A 210 -12.42 13.28 16.52
N GLY A 211 -11.33 12.79 17.14
CA GLY A 211 -10.47 11.76 16.58
C GLY A 211 -9.53 12.24 15.48
N LEU A 212 -9.32 13.55 15.36
CA LEU A 212 -8.27 14.10 14.48
C LEU A 212 -6.96 14.16 15.25
N ASP A 213 -6.01 13.35 14.79
CA ASP A 213 -4.66 13.28 15.35
C ASP A 213 -4.05 14.69 15.47
N TYR A 214 -3.72 15.05 16.71
CA TYR A 214 -3.09 16.31 17.13
C TYR A 214 -3.88 17.59 16.84
N GLY A 215 -5.18 17.49 16.55
CA GLY A 215 -5.99 18.65 16.17
C GLY A 215 -5.59 19.25 14.82
N GLU A 216 -4.99 18.43 13.93
CA GLU A 216 -4.54 18.88 12.62
C GLU A 216 -5.74 19.27 11.72
N PRO A 217 -5.82 20.52 11.23
CA PRO A 217 -6.96 20.98 10.41
C PRO A 217 -6.83 20.61 8.92
N HIS A 218 -5.76 19.90 8.53
CA HIS A 218 -5.56 19.37 7.19
C HIS A 218 -5.21 17.88 7.27
N TYR A 219 -6.08 17.03 6.75
CA TYR A 219 -5.91 15.59 6.91
C TYR A 219 -6.47 14.81 5.73
N ILE A 220 -6.00 13.59 5.60
CA ILE A 220 -6.65 12.55 4.82
C ILE A 220 -7.65 11.87 5.75
N GLN A 221 -8.92 11.86 5.41
CA GLN A 221 -9.90 10.94 5.97
C GLN A 221 -9.94 9.71 5.07
N HIS A 222 -9.63 8.55 5.63
CA HIS A 222 -9.59 7.30 4.88
C HIS A 222 -11.00 6.77 4.61
N THR A 223 -11.09 5.88 3.62
CA THR A 223 -12.32 5.13 3.30
C THR A 223 -12.93 4.51 4.56
N SER A 224 -14.26 4.47 4.67
CA SER A 224 -14.94 3.81 5.80
C SER A 224 -14.52 2.34 5.89
N SER A 225 -14.32 1.82 7.10
CA SER A 225 -13.97 0.40 7.27
C SER A 225 -15.10 -0.52 6.81
N GLU A 226 -16.35 -0.02 6.84
CA GLU A 226 -17.54 -0.75 6.40
C GLU A 226 -17.52 -1.04 4.89
N GLU A 227 -16.85 -0.21 4.10
CA GLU A 227 -16.70 -0.42 2.64
C GLU A 227 -15.58 -1.41 2.30
N VAL A 228 -14.65 -1.67 3.23
CA VAL A 228 -13.46 -2.50 2.97
C VAL A 228 -13.83 -3.92 2.52
N PRO A 229 -14.77 -4.66 3.14
CA PRO A 229 -15.16 -5.98 2.66
C PRO A 229 -15.68 -5.98 1.22
N LYS A 230 -16.51 -4.99 0.87
CA LYS A 230 -17.05 -4.84 -0.50
C LYS A 230 -15.94 -4.57 -1.51
N ILE A 231 -14.98 -3.72 -1.15
CA ILE A 231 -13.83 -3.41 -2.02
C ILE A 231 -12.92 -4.64 -2.17
N LEU A 232 -12.63 -5.37 -1.10
CA LEU A 232 -11.80 -6.58 -1.17
C LEU A 232 -12.43 -7.68 -2.02
N HIS A 233 -13.75 -7.84 -1.96
CA HIS A 233 -14.47 -8.74 -2.86
C HIS A 233 -14.28 -8.34 -4.33
N HIS A 234 -14.47 -7.07 -4.65
CA HIS A 234 -14.24 -6.57 -6.01
C HIS A 234 -12.78 -6.72 -6.47
N VAL A 235 -11.81 -6.51 -5.58
CA VAL A 235 -10.39 -6.75 -5.87
C VAL A 235 -10.14 -8.23 -6.17
N ASN A 236 -10.82 -9.16 -5.50
CA ASN A 236 -10.73 -10.59 -5.79
C ASN A 236 -11.28 -10.92 -7.19
N ASP A 237 -12.34 -10.25 -7.65
CA ASP A 237 -12.84 -10.41 -9.02
C ASP A 237 -11.80 -9.92 -10.04
N LEU A 238 -11.22 -8.73 -9.82
CA LEU A 238 -10.15 -8.19 -10.65
C LEU A 238 -8.91 -9.10 -10.65
N PHE A 239 -8.59 -9.69 -9.51
CA PHE A 239 -7.52 -10.68 -9.37
C PHE A 239 -7.77 -11.92 -10.24
N ASN A 240 -8.99 -12.46 -10.23
CA ASN A 240 -9.34 -13.59 -11.08
C ASN A 240 -9.26 -13.24 -12.58
N GLU A 241 -9.69 -12.04 -12.96
CA GLU A 241 -9.61 -11.55 -14.34
C GLU A 241 -8.15 -11.41 -14.81
N VAL A 242 -7.27 -10.83 -13.99
CA VAL A 242 -5.87 -10.61 -14.39
C VAL A 242 -5.07 -11.92 -14.54
N LEU A 243 -5.45 -12.98 -13.84
CA LEU A 243 -4.75 -14.27 -13.91
C LEU A 243 -5.07 -15.09 -15.17
N GLN A 244 -6.12 -14.74 -15.92
CA GLN A 244 -6.46 -15.41 -17.17
C GLN A 244 -5.24 -15.53 -18.11
N SER A 245 -4.98 -16.74 -18.61
CA SER A 245 -3.76 -17.07 -19.36
C SER A 245 -3.66 -16.36 -20.71
N ASN A 246 -4.80 -16.08 -21.34
CA ASN A 246 -4.93 -15.42 -22.65
C ASN A 246 -5.05 -13.89 -22.56
N LEU A 247 -4.89 -13.29 -21.37
CA LEU A 247 -5.04 -11.85 -21.21
C LEU A 247 -3.84 -11.09 -21.79
N SER A 248 -4.10 -10.15 -22.70
CA SER A 248 -3.06 -9.28 -23.25
C SER A 248 -2.35 -8.46 -22.16
N THR A 249 -1.06 -8.16 -22.33
CA THR A 249 -0.28 -7.30 -21.41
C THR A 249 -0.97 -5.98 -21.11
N LYS A 250 -1.56 -5.31 -22.11
CA LYS A 250 -2.26 -4.03 -21.93
C LYS A 250 -3.45 -4.16 -20.96
N LYS A 251 -4.27 -5.20 -21.12
CA LYS A 251 -5.40 -5.47 -20.21
C LYS A 251 -4.91 -5.87 -18.82
N ALA A 252 -3.87 -6.70 -18.73
CA ALA A 252 -3.27 -7.07 -17.46
C ALA A 252 -2.78 -5.84 -16.67
N LEU A 253 -2.04 -4.94 -17.32
CA LEU A 253 -1.59 -3.69 -16.69
C LEU A 253 -2.75 -2.80 -16.25
N LYS A 254 -3.86 -2.77 -17.00
CA LYS A 254 -5.06 -2.04 -16.59
C LYS A 254 -5.64 -2.61 -15.30
N PHE A 255 -5.86 -3.92 -15.21
CA PHE A 255 -6.36 -4.55 -13.99
C PHE A 255 -5.41 -4.40 -12.81
N LEU A 256 -4.09 -4.52 -13.03
CA LEU A 256 -3.09 -4.25 -11.98
C LEU A 256 -3.19 -2.82 -11.45
N GLY A 257 -3.43 -1.84 -12.33
CA GLY A 257 -3.69 -0.45 -11.96
C GLY A 257 -4.97 -0.31 -11.12
N GLU A 258 -6.06 -0.95 -11.51
CA GLU A 258 -7.33 -0.94 -10.78
C GLU A 258 -7.21 -1.61 -9.40
N ILE A 259 -6.56 -2.78 -9.32
CA ILE A 259 -6.26 -3.46 -8.06
C ILE A 259 -5.46 -2.55 -7.13
N HIS A 260 -4.38 -1.93 -7.64
CA HIS A 260 -3.59 -1.00 -6.84
C HIS A 260 -4.41 0.19 -6.34
N TRP A 261 -5.23 0.76 -7.22
CA TRP A 261 -6.07 1.92 -6.92
C TRP A 261 -7.07 1.60 -5.80
N TRP A 262 -7.83 0.50 -5.92
CA TRP A 262 -8.80 0.07 -4.92
C TRP A 262 -8.15 -0.19 -3.56
N LEU A 263 -7.04 -0.93 -3.53
CA LEU A 263 -6.36 -1.27 -2.28
C LEU A 263 -5.72 -0.05 -1.60
N ALA A 264 -5.10 0.83 -2.39
CA ALA A 264 -4.46 2.03 -1.86
C ALA A 264 -5.48 2.98 -1.21
N HIS A 265 -6.70 3.05 -1.77
CA HIS A 265 -7.77 3.87 -1.22
C HIS A 265 -8.54 3.18 -0.09
N ALA A 266 -8.81 1.88 -0.18
CA ALA A 266 -9.49 1.12 0.87
C ALA A 266 -8.69 1.12 2.17
N MET A 267 -7.35 1.07 2.06
CA MET A 267 -6.44 0.94 3.20
C MET A 267 -6.88 -0.19 4.15
N PRO A 268 -6.91 -1.47 3.72
CA PRO A 268 -7.65 -2.53 4.41
C PRO A 268 -7.20 -2.83 5.85
N ASP A 269 -5.91 -2.67 6.11
CA ASP A 269 -5.32 -2.92 7.43
C ASP A 269 -4.99 -1.61 8.16
N GLU A 270 -4.94 -1.66 9.50
CA GLU A 270 -4.62 -0.51 10.36
C GLU A 270 -3.27 0.12 9.99
N ARG A 271 -2.32 -0.69 9.52
CA ARG A 271 -1.02 -0.20 9.05
C ARG A 271 -0.43 -1.00 7.90
N GLY A 272 0.38 -0.30 7.10
CA GLY A 272 1.18 -0.89 6.03
C GLY A 272 0.43 -1.22 4.74
N SER A 273 -0.84 -0.83 4.61
CA SER A 273 -1.70 -1.13 3.45
C SER A 273 -1.09 -0.68 2.12
N ALA A 274 -0.40 0.48 2.08
CA ALA A 274 0.28 0.93 0.86
C ALA A 274 1.37 -0.04 0.38
N ALA A 275 2.22 -0.52 1.30
CA ALA A 275 3.27 -1.48 0.98
C ALA A 275 2.70 -2.84 0.55
N LYS A 276 1.66 -3.32 1.25
CA LYS A 276 0.96 -4.57 0.91
C LYS A 276 0.32 -4.51 -0.47
N SER A 277 -0.35 -3.39 -0.78
CA SER A 277 -0.97 -3.15 -2.09
C SER A 277 0.05 -3.24 -3.23
N GLU A 278 1.16 -2.51 -3.12
CA GLU A 278 2.22 -2.57 -4.15
C GLU A 278 2.83 -3.98 -4.24
N LEU A 279 2.97 -4.69 -3.11
CA LEU A 279 3.55 -6.02 -3.08
C LEU A 279 2.66 -7.04 -3.81
N CYS A 280 1.35 -7.02 -3.54
CA CYS A 280 0.38 -7.85 -4.23
C CYS A 280 0.39 -7.58 -5.74
N VAL A 281 0.32 -6.30 -6.14
CA VAL A 281 0.30 -5.90 -7.56
C VAL A 281 1.57 -6.35 -8.29
N ARG A 282 2.74 -6.18 -7.65
CA ARG A 282 3.99 -6.65 -8.23
C ARG A 282 4.07 -8.17 -8.27
N ALA A 283 3.60 -8.87 -7.24
CA ALA A 283 3.57 -10.33 -7.24
C ALA A 283 2.70 -10.89 -8.39
N ILE A 284 1.52 -10.30 -8.63
CA ILE A 284 0.68 -10.66 -9.78
C ILE A 284 1.41 -10.37 -11.10
N ALA A 285 2.06 -9.21 -11.22
CA ALA A 285 2.87 -8.87 -12.39
C ALA A 285 4.02 -9.87 -12.62
N GLN A 286 4.69 -10.31 -11.55
CA GLN A 286 5.74 -11.34 -11.61
C GLN A 286 5.17 -12.67 -12.08
N ALA A 287 4.03 -13.13 -11.55
CA ALA A 287 3.38 -14.36 -11.97
C ALA A 287 2.98 -14.35 -13.46
N LYS A 288 2.66 -13.16 -14.00
CA LYS A 288 2.32 -12.96 -15.41
C LYS A 288 3.54 -12.75 -16.31
N GLY A 289 4.77 -12.84 -15.78
CA GLY A 289 5.99 -12.62 -16.53
C GLY A 289 6.22 -11.16 -16.95
N LEU A 290 5.51 -10.20 -16.36
CA LEU A 290 5.60 -8.78 -16.68
C LEU A 290 6.77 -8.07 -15.98
N GLY A 291 7.40 -8.73 -15.01
CA GLY A 291 8.52 -8.21 -14.22
C GLY A 291 9.88 -8.22 -14.92
N LYS A 292 9.92 -8.27 -16.25
CA LYS A 292 11.17 -8.14 -17.04
C LYS A 292 11.70 -6.70 -17.05
N VAL A 293 10.91 -5.71 -16.63
CA VAL A 293 11.25 -4.28 -16.71
C VAL A 293 11.84 -3.75 -15.42
#